data_AF-A0A447Y1W7-F1
#
_entry.id   AF-A0A447Y1W7-F1
#
_cell.length_a   1.000
_cell.length_b   1.000
_cell.length_c   1.000
_cell.angle_alpha   90.00
_cell.angle_beta   90.00
_cell.angle_gamma   90.00
#
_symmetry.space_group_name_H-M   'P 1'
#
loop_
_entity.id
_entity.type
_entity.pdbx_description
1 polymer ?
#
loop_
_entity_poly.entity_id
_entity_poly.type
_entity_poly.pdbx_seq_one_letter_code
_entity_poly.pdbx_strand_id
1 'polypeptide(L)'
;MRVNLLIAMIIFALIWPATALRAAVSKTTWADAPAREFVFVENNSDDNFFVTPGGALDPRLTGANRWTGLKYNGSGTIYQQSLGYIDNGYNTGLYTNWKFDMWLENSPVFISFNWLALHQLVRRGVI
;
A
#
# COMPACT_ATOMS: atom_id res chain seq x y z
N MET A 1 1.44 -18.08 -50.13
CA MET A 1 0.52 -16.93 -50.24
C MET A 1 1.30 -15.66 -49.94
N ARG A 2 1.27 -14.63 -50.80
CA ARG A 2 1.91 -13.33 -50.53
C ARG A 2 0.92 -12.46 -49.75
N VAL A 3 1.24 -12.13 -48.50
CA VAL A 3 0.41 -11.22 -47.69
C VAL A 3 0.67 -9.78 -48.16
N ASN A 4 -0.39 -9.05 -48.48
CA ASN A 4 -0.29 -7.64 -48.86
C ASN A 4 0.02 -6.81 -47.61
N LEU A 5 1.23 -6.26 -47.53
CA LEU A 5 1.68 -5.44 -46.40
C LEU A 5 0.71 -4.29 -46.09
N LEU A 6 0.11 -3.69 -47.11
CA LEU A 6 -0.85 -2.60 -46.94
C LEU A 6 -2.09 -3.06 -46.16
N ILE A 7 -2.62 -4.25 -46.49
CA ILE A 7 -3.78 -4.83 -45.79
C ILE A 7 -3.42 -5.18 -44.35
N ALA A 8 -2.22 -5.71 -44.12
CA ALA A 8 -1.73 -6.00 -42.77
C ALA A 8 -1.60 -4.73 -41.92
N MET A 9 -1.09 -3.62 -42.48
CA MET A 9 -0.98 -2.35 -41.76
C MET A 9 -2.33 -1.71 -41.46
N ILE A 10 -3.30 -1.81 -42.37
CA ILE A 10 -4.67 -1.32 -42.16
C ILE A 10 -5.34 -2.10 -41.01
N ILE A 11 -5.23 -3.43 -41.01
CA ILE A 11 -5.77 -4.27 -39.94
C ILE A 11 -5.11 -3.90 -38.59
N PHE A 12 -3.80 -3.70 -38.57
CA PHE A 12 -3.08 -3.33 -37.35
C PHE A 12 -3.50 -1.95 -36.82
N ALA A 13 -3.67 -0.96 -37.71
CA ALA A 13 -4.11 0.38 -37.36
C ALA A 13 -5.57 0.41 -36.82
N LEU A 14 -6.43 -0.48 -37.31
CA LEU A 14 -7.81 -0.59 -36.87
C LEU A 14 -7.95 -1.32 -35.52
N ILE A 15 -7.07 -2.27 -35.21
CA ILE A 15 -7.09 -3.02 -33.94
C ILE A 15 -6.42 -2.22 -32.81
N TRP A 16 -5.43 -1.37 -33.13
CA TRP A 16 -4.67 -0.57 -32.15
C TRP A 16 -5.52 0.31 -31.21
N PRO A 17 -6.50 1.11 -31.66
CA PRO A 17 -7.32 1.91 -30.75
C PRO A 17 -8.31 1.06 -29.93
N ALA A 18 -8.64 -0.15 -30.37
CA ALA A 18 -9.55 -1.06 -29.67
C ALA A 18 -8.90 -1.77 -28.46
N THR A 19 -7.57 -1.77 -28.38
CA THR A 19 -6.81 -2.37 -27.28
C THR A 19 -6.32 -1.36 -26.24
N ALA A 20 -6.78 -0.11 -26.30
CA ALA A 20 -6.44 0.90 -25.30
C ALA A 20 -6.92 0.46 -23.91
N LEU A 21 -5.99 0.03 -23.07
CA LEU A 21 -6.27 -0.40 -21.71
C LEU A 21 -6.71 0.80 -20.89
N ARG A 22 -8.00 0.88 -20.57
CA ARG A 22 -8.55 1.92 -19.69
C ARG A 22 -8.55 1.37 -18.26
N ALA A 23 -7.69 1.92 -17.42
CA ALA A 23 -7.72 1.68 -15.99
C ALA A 23 -8.30 2.91 -15.30
N ALA A 24 -9.24 2.69 -14.39
CA ALA A 24 -9.74 3.71 -13.47
C ALA A 24 -9.23 3.40 -12.07
N VAL A 25 -8.88 4.44 -11.32
CA VAL A 25 -8.56 4.34 -9.90
C VAL A 25 -9.67 5.07 -9.14
N SER A 26 -10.24 4.43 -8.14
CA SER A 26 -11.19 5.06 -7.21
C SER A 26 -10.50 5.29 -5.88
N LYS A 27 -10.63 6.49 -5.32
CA LYS A 27 -10.19 6.78 -3.95
C LYS A 27 -11.37 6.57 -3.01
N THR A 28 -11.24 5.59 -2.12
CA THR A 28 -12.13 5.47 -0.96
C THR A 28 -11.56 6.33 0.16
N THR A 29 -12.38 7.22 0.71
CA THR A 29 -12.03 8.01 1.89
C THR A 29 -12.96 7.59 3.02
N TRP A 30 -12.39 7.07 4.10
CA TRP A 30 -13.14 6.78 5.32
C TRP A 30 -13.17 8.01 6.22
N ALA A 31 -14.23 8.10 7.04
CA ALA A 31 -14.33 9.17 8.02
C ALA A 31 -13.26 9.00 9.10
N ASP A 32 -12.91 10.11 9.75
CA ASP A 32 -11.98 10.07 10.88
C ASP A 32 -12.54 9.19 11.99
N ALA A 33 -11.71 8.27 12.44
CA ALA A 33 -12.05 7.43 13.57
C ALA A 33 -12.01 8.25 14.87
N PRO A 34 -12.78 7.87 15.90
CA PRO A 34 -12.81 8.61 17.15
C PRO A 34 -11.42 8.70 17.79
N ALA A 35 -11.12 9.82 18.44
CA ALA A 35 -9.87 10.00 19.18
C ALA A 35 -9.71 8.92 20.28
N ARG A 36 -8.49 8.44 20.46
CA ARG A 36 -8.14 7.40 21.45
C ARG A 36 -6.92 7.77 22.26
N GLU A 37 -6.91 7.29 23.49
CA GLU A 37 -5.77 7.33 24.38
C GLU A 37 -4.89 6.11 24.14
N PHE A 38 -3.58 6.34 24.10
CA PHE A 38 -2.57 5.30 23.98
C PHE A 38 -1.68 5.30 25.21
N VAL A 39 -1.39 4.11 25.70
CA VAL A 39 -0.45 3.89 26.79
C VAL A 39 0.89 3.54 26.18
N PHE A 40 1.90 4.33 26.53
CA PHE A 40 3.30 4.02 26.26
C PHE A 40 3.91 3.38 27.50
N VAL A 41 4.48 2.19 27.33
CA VAL A 41 5.08 1.39 28.40
C VAL A 41 6.56 1.25 28.12
N GLU A 42 7.38 1.76 29.02
CA GLU A 42 8.82 1.60 29.03
C GLU A 42 9.20 0.51 30.03
N ASN A 43 9.84 -0.54 29.54
CA ASN A 43 10.40 -1.59 30.39
C ASN A 43 11.91 -1.36 30.56
N ASN A 44 12.28 -0.80 31.71
CA ASN A 44 13.67 -0.50 32.05
C ASN A 44 14.50 -1.74 32.44
N SER A 45 13.90 -2.92 32.48
CA SER A 45 14.59 -4.18 32.79
C SER A 45 15.34 -4.74 31.59
N ASP A 46 14.86 -4.46 30.37
CA ASP A 46 15.37 -5.04 29.13
C ASP A 46 15.40 -4.06 27.94
N ASP A 47 15.28 -2.75 28.18
CA ASP A 47 15.24 -1.68 27.17
C ASP A 47 14.15 -1.89 26.10
N ASN A 48 13.01 -2.47 26.49
CA ASN A 48 11.88 -2.67 25.58
C ASN A 48 10.82 -1.58 25.76
N PHE A 49 10.22 -1.17 24.66
CA PHE A 49 9.14 -0.18 24.63
C PHE A 49 7.92 -0.76 23.94
N PHE A 50 6.74 -0.48 24.50
CA PHE A 50 5.47 -0.94 23.96
C PHE A 50 4.47 0.21 23.88
N VAL A 51 3.65 0.22 22.83
CA VAL A 51 2.51 1.13 22.72
C VAL A 51 1.24 0.31 22.51
N THR A 52 0.17 0.66 23.21
CA THR A 52 -1.13 -0.03 23.14
C THR A 52 -2.29 0.95 23.34
N PRO A 53 -3.47 0.71 22.74
CA PRO A 53 -4.68 1.44 23.12
C PRO A 53 -4.96 1.29 24.62
N GLY A 54 -5.34 2.40 25.28
CA GLY A 54 -5.71 2.41 26.70
C GLY A 54 -7.14 1.91 26.98
N GLY A 55 -7.95 1.72 25.94
CA GLY A 55 -9.34 1.28 26.06
C GLY A 55 -9.81 0.52 24.81
N ALA A 56 -10.78 1.10 24.09
CA ALA A 56 -11.26 0.51 22.84
C ALA A 56 -10.13 0.38 21.81
N LEU A 57 -10.15 -0.72 21.06
CA LEU A 57 -9.07 -1.14 20.19
C LEU A 57 -8.88 -0.19 18.98
N ASP A 58 -9.98 0.30 18.39
CA ASP A 58 -9.99 1.04 17.12
C ASP A 58 -10.20 2.55 17.30
N PRO A 59 -9.42 3.45 16.65
CA PRO A 59 -8.23 3.21 15.81
C PRO A 59 -7.05 2.61 16.57
N ARG A 60 -6.23 1.83 15.87
CA ARG A 60 -5.15 1.03 16.48
C ARG A 60 -3.79 1.63 16.18
N LEU A 61 -2.99 1.75 17.23
CA LEU A 61 -1.55 1.97 17.15
C LEU A 61 -0.92 1.02 18.17
N THR A 62 -0.11 0.09 17.70
CA THR A 62 0.70 -0.75 18.58
C THR A 62 2.02 -1.10 17.92
N GLY A 63 3.03 -1.34 18.74
CA GLY A 63 4.35 -1.73 18.28
C GLY A 63 5.31 -1.98 19.43
N ALA A 64 6.44 -2.60 19.07
CA ALA A 64 7.55 -2.92 19.93
C ALA A 64 8.87 -2.69 19.19
N ASN A 65 9.91 -2.27 19.91
CA ASN A 65 11.25 -2.10 19.34
C ASN A 65 11.97 -3.44 19.06
N ARG A 66 11.42 -4.57 19.53
CA ARG A 66 11.93 -5.91 19.29
C ARG A 66 10.82 -6.88 18.92
N TRP A 67 11.18 -7.91 18.15
CA TRP A 67 10.27 -9.01 17.84
C TRP A 67 10.01 -9.84 19.10
N THR A 68 8.75 -10.18 19.32
CA THR A 68 8.41 -11.18 20.34
C THR A 68 8.79 -12.57 19.86
N GLY A 69 8.79 -13.56 20.76
CA GLY A 69 8.99 -14.97 20.39
C GLY A 69 7.89 -15.53 19.46
N LEU A 70 6.79 -14.81 19.28
CA LEU A 70 5.66 -15.17 18.43
C LEU A 70 5.73 -14.46 17.07
N LYS A 71 6.89 -14.53 16.40
CA LYS A 71 7.02 -14.01 15.04
C LYS A 71 6.37 -14.94 14.02
N TYR A 72 5.61 -14.40 13.07
CA TYR A 72 5.12 -15.18 11.94
C TYR A 72 6.28 -15.53 11.00
N ASN A 73 6.54 -16.83 10.82
CA ASN A 73 7.66 -17.35 10.03
C ASN A 73 7.26 -17.79 8.61
N GLY A 74 6.06 -17.43 8.14
CA GLY A 74 5.56 -17.79 6.81
C GLY A 74 4.78 -19.11 6.74
N SER A 75 4.51 -19.77 7.87
CA SER A 75 3.66 -20.97 7.97
C SER A 75 3.07 -21.08 9.38
N GLY A 76 1.92 -21.75 9.52
CA GLY A 76 1.21 -21.92 10.79
C GLY A 76 0.40 -20.69 11.22
N THR A 77 0.13 -20.56 12.52
CA THR A 77 -0.65 -19.46 13.10
C THR A 77 0.05 -18.12 12.86
N ILE A 78 -0.70 -17.16 12.32
CA ILE A 78 -0.23 -15.80 12.11
C ILE A 78 -0.25 -15.06 13.44
N TYR A 79 0.94 -14.82 13.99
CA TYR A 79 1.13 -14.00 15.19
C TYR A 79 1.64 -12.61 14.78
N GLN A 80 2.91 -12.28 15.05
CA GLN A 80 3.48 -10.97 14.75
C GLN A 80 4.05 -10.90 13.33
N GLN A 81 3.48 -10.04 12.48
CA GLN A 81 3.96 -9.81 11.10
C GLN A 81 4.79 -8.52 10.94
N SER A 82 4.68 -7.59 11.90
CA SER A 82 5.40 -6.31 11.90
C SER A 82 5.85 -5.93 13.31
N LEU A 83 6.87 -5.07 13.41
CA LEU A 83 7.29 -4.47 14.68
C LEU A 83 6.28 -3.43 15.19
N GLY A 84 5.43 -2.91 14.33
CA GLY A 84 4.31 -2.07 14.71
C GLY A 84 3.30 -2.00 13.58
N TYR A 85 2.08 -1.64 13.92
CA TYR A 85 1.04 -1.36 12.95
C TYR A 85 0.22 -0.16 13.39
N ILE A 86 -0.23 0.59 12.39
CA ILE A 86 -1.14 1.73 12.54
C ILE A 86 -2.33 1.43 11.65
N ASP A 87 -3.53 1.49 12.22
CA ASP A 87 -4.78 1.32 11.49
C ASP A 87 -5.75 2.45 11.88
N ASN A 88 -6.50 2.92 10.90
CA ASN A 88 -7.48 3.98 11.05
C ASN A 88 -8.81 3.49 11.66
N GLY A 89 -8.84 2.31 12.30
CA GLY A 89 -10.01 1.71 12.93
C GLY A 89 -10.89 0.87 12.01
N TYR A 90 -10.55 0.78 10.72
CA TYR A 90 -11.29 -0.02 9.73
C TYR A 90 -10.64 -1.37 9.44
N ASN A 91 -9.47 -1.66 10.04
CA ASN A 91 -8.71 -2.90 9.89
C ASN A 91 -8.57 -3.33 8.42
N THR A 92 -8.17 -2.38 7.57
CA THR A 92 -8.13 -2.60 6.13
C THR A 92 -6.96 -3.52 5.76
N GLY A 93 -7.25 -4.64 5.09
CA GLY A 93 -6.21 -5.56 4.64
C GLY A 93 -5.24 -4.90 3.64
N LEU A 94 -3.94 -5.18 3.80
CA LEU A 94 -2.89 -4.72 2.87
C LEU A 94 -2.79 -5.68 1.67
N TYR A 95 -3.67 -5.50 0.69
CA TYR A 95 -3.67 -6.32 -0.52
C TYR A 95 -2.66 -5.84 -1.56
N THR A 96 -2.14 -6.78 -2.37
CA THR A 96 -1.26 -6.47 -3.50
C THR A 96 -1.91 -5.44 -4.44
N ASN A 97 -1.12 -4.46 -4.89
CA ASN A 97 -1.52 -3.34 -5.74
C ASN A 97 -2.41 -2.27 -5.09
N TRP A 98 -2.85 -2.44 -3.84
CA TRP A 98 -3.52 -1.36 -3.12
C TRP A 98 -2.52 -0.27 -2.77
N LYS A 99 -2.98 0.99 -2.84
CA LYS A 99 -2.19 2.17 -2.51
C LYS A 99 -2.82 2.80 -1.28
N PHE A 100 -2.04 2.97 -0.24
CA PHE A 100 -2.47 3.57 1.02
C PHE A 100 -1.84 4.95 1.15
N ASP A 101 -2.64 5.92 1.56
CA ASP A 101 -2.21 7.27 1.83
C ASP A 101 -1.96 7.39 3.34
N MET A 102 -0.72 7.68 3.74
CA MET A 102 -0.35 7.84 5.16
C MET A 102 -0.45 9.29 5.61
N TRP A 103 -0.78 10.21 4.71
CA TRP A 103 -0.82 11.63 4.99
C TRP A 103 -2.24 12.03 5.39
N LEU A 104 -2.34 12.74 6.52
CA LEU A 104 -3.61 13.28 7.01
C LEU A 104 -4.19 14.33 6.06
N GLU A 105 -3.31 15.08 5.40
CA GLU A 105 -3.63 16.10 4.41
C GLU A 105 -2.47 16.29 3.41
N ASN A 106 -2.78 16.79 2.22
CA ASN A 106 -1.78 17.16 1.20
C ASN A 106 -0.78 16.06 0.82
N SER A 107 -1.25 14.83 0.63
CA SER A 107 -0.41 13.71 0.18
C SER A 107 0.43 14.09 -1.06
N PRO A 108 1.76 13.89 -1.04
CA PRO A 108 2.62 14.12 -2.19
C PRO A 108 2.38 13.10 -3.32
N VAL A 109 1.49 12.12 -3.11
CA VAL A 109 1.12 11.12 -4.11
C VAL A 109 -0.10 11.61 -4.89
N PHE A 110 0.14 12.48 -5.86
CA PHE A 110 -0.91 13.06 -6.72
C PHE A 110 -1.27 12.17 -7.92
N ILE A 111 -0.51 11.09 -8.17
CA ILE A 111 -0.75 10.19 -9.30
C ILE A 111 -0.37 8.75 -8.94
N SER A 112 -1.13 7.79 -9.47
CA SER A 112 -0.82 6.37 -9.36
C SER A 112 0.58 6.12 -9.92
N PHE A 113 1.50 5.64 -9.07
CA PHE A 113 2.84 5.27 -9.50
C PHE A 113 2.74 3.97 -10.32
N ASN A 114 2.59 4.14 -11.63
CA ASN A 114 2.69 3.05 -12.59
C ASN A 114 4.18 2.81 -12.88
N TRP A 115 4.66 1.57 -12.71
CA TRP A 115 6.03 1.16 -13.04
C TRP A 115 6.45 1.53 -14.48
N LEU A 116 5.48 1.71 -15.39
CA LEU A 116 5.72 2.19 -16.74
C LEU A 116 6.27 3.63 -16.79
N ALA A 117 5.90 4.51 -15.84
CA ALA A 117 6.34 5.90 -15.82
C ALA A 117 7.83 6.03 -15.41
N LEU A 118 8.29 5.22 -14.45
CA LEU A 118 9.70 5.16 -14.04
C LEU A 118 10.60 4.73 -15.21
N HIS A 119 10.14 3.74 -15.98
CA HIS A 119 10.88 3.24 -17.14
C HIS A 119 10.99 4.26 -18.28
N GLN A 120 10.03 5.20 -18.38
CA GLN A 120 10.05 6.29 -19.36
C GLN A 120 10.89 7.49 -18.90
N LEU A 121 10.95 7.77 -17.60
CA LEU A 121 11.78 8.85 -17.04
C LEU A 121 13.27 8.49 -17.04
N VAL A 122 13.63 7.25 -16.68
CA VAL A 122 15.02 6.74 -16.79
C VAL A 122 15.50 6.70 -18.25
N ARG A 123 14.64 6.31 -19.19
CA ARG A 123 14.97 6.34 -20.64
C ARG A 123 15.09 7.75 -21.22
N ARG A 124 14.49 8.75 -20.56
CA ARG A 124 14.54 10.16 -20.99
C ARG A 124 15.63 10.97 -20.27
N GLY A 125 16.38 10.37 -19.35
CA GLY A 125 17.52 11.01 -18.68
C GLY A 125 17.15 12.23 -17.83
N VAL A 126 15.91 12.28 -17.32
CA VAL A 126 15.42 13.39 -16.47
C VAL A 126 15.71 13.13 -14.98
N ILE A 127 16.23 11.95 -14.66
CA ILE A 127 16.81 11.52 -13.38
C ILE A 127 18.04 10.67 -13.67
#